data_AF-A0A535L1S6-F1
#
_entry.id   AF-A0A535L1S6-F1
#
_cell.length_a   1.000
_cell.length_b   1.000
_cell.length_c   1.000
_cell.angle_alpha   90.00
_cell.angle_beta   90.00
_cell.angle_gamma   90.00
#
_symmetry.space_group_name_H-M   'P 1'
#
loop_
_entity.id
_entity.type
_entity.pdbx_description
1 polymer ?
#
loop_
_entity_poly.entity_id
_entity_poly.type
_entity_poly.pdbx_seq_one_letter_code
_entity_poly.pdbx_strand_id
1 'polypeptide(L)' 'MILRQNTGRARGLAAMSPERRREIASKGGRTSQARGTAHQWTPEEASAAGKKGSSRYARRRLEEQR' A
#
# COMPACT_ATOMS: atom_id res chain seq x y z
N MET A 1 20.00 4.82 -40.08
CA MET A 1 19.65 4.20 -38.77
C MET A 1 18.26 4.69 -38.39
N ILE A 2 17.21 3.87 -38.54
CA ILE A 2 15.82 4.27 -38.27
C ILE A 2 15.49 3.91 -36.81
N LEU A 3 15.25 4.92 -35.96
CA LEU A 3 14.76 4.75 -34.60
C LEU A 3 13.28 4.33 -34.62
N ARG A 4 13.03 3.04 -34.39
CA ARG A 4 11.69 2.50 -34.20
C ARG A 4 11.14 2.96 -32.86
N GLN A 5 10.33 4.02 -32.86
CA GLN A 5 9.54 4.44 -31.71
C GLN A 5 8.55 3.32 -31.35
N ASN A 6 8.91 2.42 -30.44
CA ASN A 6 7.96 1.48 -29.86
C ASN A 6 7.15 2.22 -28.79
N THR A 7 6.20 3.05 -29.22
CA THR A 7 5.17 3.59 -28.34
C THR A 7 4.18 2.50 -28.04
N GLY A 8 4.59 1.54 -27.20
CA GLY A 8 3.72 0.51 -26.67
C GLY A 8 2.55 1.20 -25.97
N ARG A 9 1.40 1.25 -26.65
CA ARG A 9 0.15 1.78 -26.09
C ARG A 9 -0.03 1.15 -24.71
N ALA A 10 -0.19 1.99 -23.68
CA ALA A 10 -0.51 1.49 -22.35
C ALA A 10 -1.74 0.58 -22.48
N ARG A 11 -1.65 -0.65 -21.95
CA ARG A 11 -2.71 -1.66 -21.98
C ARG A 11 -3.01 -2.14 -20.57
N GLY A 12 -4.20 -2.68 -20.36
CA GLY A 12 -4.63 -3.20 -19.07
C GLY A 12 -4.69 -2.12 -18.00
N LEU A 13 -4.22 -2.43 -16.78
CA LEU A 13 -4.29 -1.52 -15.64
C LEU A 13 -3.57 -0.19 -15.91
N ALA A 14 -2.47 -0.20 -16.67
CA ALA A 14 -1.69 0.99 -17.00
C ALA A 14 -2.42 1.94 -17.98
N ALA A 15 -3.40 1.43 -18.72
CA ALA A 15 -4.24 2.23 -19.63
C ALA A 15 -5.42 2.91 -18.92
N MET A 16 -5.74 2.48 -17.70
CA MET A 16 -6.93 2.94 -16.98
C MET A 16 -6.68 4.29 -16.31
N SER A 17 -7.76 5.05 -16.11
CA SER A 17 -7.71 6.29 -15.35
C SER A 17 -7.22 6.04 -13.91
N PRO A 18 -6.57 7.03 -13.27
CA PRO A 18 -6.11 6.92 -11.88
C PRO A 18 -7.21 6.52 -10.89
N GLU A 19 -8.42 7.03 -11.08
CA GLU A 19 -9.60 6.77 -10.25
C GLU A 19 -9.97 5.29 -10.35
N ARG A 20 -10.05 4.77 -11.58
CA ARG A 20 -10.40 3.37 -11.81
C ARG A 20 -9.34 2.42 -11.27
N ARG A 21 -8.06 2.76 -11.38
CA ARG A 21 -6.97 2.00 -10.75
C ARG A 21 -7.10 1.97 -9.24
N ARG A 22 -7.40 3.12 -8.63
CA ARG A 22 -7.58 3.24 -7.17
C ARG A 22 -8.77 2.41 -6.69
N GLU A 23 -9.88 2.42 -7.42
CA GLU A 23 -11.04 1.57 -7.11
C GLU A 23 -10.68 0.09 -7.16
N ILE A 24 -9.98 -0.35 -8.20
CA ILE A 24 -9.56 -1.75 -8.37
C ILE A 24 -8.62 -2.15 -7.23
N ALA A 25 -7.62 -1.33 -6.90
CA ALA A 25 -6.72 -1.57 -5.78
C ALA A 25 -7.47 -1.66 -4.44
N SER A 26 -8.40 -0.73 -4.20
CA SER A 26 -9.23 -0.70 -2.99
C SER A 26 -10.17 -1.90 -2.88
N LYS A 27 -10.71 -2.38 -4.01
CA LYS A 27 -11.52 -3.60 -4.06
C LYS A 27 -10.65 -4.84 -3.85
N GLY A 28 -9.46 -4.90 -4.44
CA GLY A 28 -8.51 -6.00 -4.28
C GLY A 28 -8.09 -6.19 -2.82
N GLY A 29 -7.68 -5.12 -2.13
CA GLY A 29 -7.29 -5.18 -0.73
C GLY A 29 -8.41 -5.69 0.19
N ARG A 30 -9.63 -5.16 0.03
CA ARG A 30 -10.80 -5.61 0.79
C ARG A 30 -11.17 -7.06 0.50
N THR A 31 -11.07 -7.47 -0.77
CA THR A 31 -11.38 -8.84 -1.18
C THR A 31 -10.37 -9.83 -0.59
N SER A 32 -9.07 -9.49 -0.59
CA SER A 32 -8.04 -10.35 0.00
C SER A 32 -8.20 -10.53 1.50
N GLN A 33 -8.62 -9.48 2.21
CA GLN A 33 -8.97 -9.58 3.63
C GLN A 33 -10.23 -10.41 3.84
N ALA A 34 -11.29 -10.16 3.07
CA ALA A 34 -12.56 -10.89 3.19
C ALA A 34 -12.45 -12.38 2.85
N ARG A 35 -11.58 -12.73 1.88
CA ARG A 35 -11.31 -14.12 1.48
C ARG A 35 -10.36 -14.86 2.43
N GLY A 36 -9.84 -14.19 3.46
CA GLY A 36 -8.91 -14.81 4.40
C GLY A 36 -7.53 -15.17 3.81
N THR A 37 -7.23 -14.71 2.59
CA THR A 37 -5.94 -14.95 1.94
C THR A 37 -4.86 -13.99 2.44
N ALA A 38 -5.27 -12.84 2.98
CA ALA A 38 -4.37 -11.92 3.66
C ALA A 38 -4.14 -12.34 5.12
N HIS A 39 -2.97 -11.99 5.66
CA HIS A 39 -2.65 -12.12 7.09
C HIS A 39 -3.73 -11.41 7.93
N GLN A 40 -4.40 -12.17 8.79
CA GLN A 40 -5.40 -11.64 9.71
C GLN A 40 -4.68 -11.20 10.98
N TRP A 41 -4.77 -9.92 11.33
CA TRP A 41 -4.20 -9.44 12.59
C TRP A 41 -5.01 -9.95 13.76
N THR A 42 -4.34 -10.65 14.66
CA THR A 42 -4.92 -10.90 15.98
C THR A 42 -4.97 -9.58 16.76
N PRO A 43 -5.89 -9.42 17.71
CA PRO A 43 -5.94 -8.23 18.57
C PRO A 43 -4.60 -7.94 19.28
N GLU A 44 -3.85 -8.99 19.61
CA GLU A 44 -2.55 -8.91 20.26
C GLU A 44 -1.47 -8.38 19.30
N GLU A 45 -1.42 -8.85 18.06
CA GLU A 45 -0.51 -8.35 17.03
C GLU A 45 -0.79 -6.88 16.68
N ALA A 46 -2.07 -6.51 16.56
CA ALA A 46 -2.48 -5.13 16.32
C ALA A 46 -2.03 -4.20 17.46
N SER A 47 -2.17 -4.64 18.72
CA SER A 47 -1.71 -3.91 19.90
C SER A 47 -0.19 -3.75 19.93
N ALA A 48 0.55 -4.82 19.65
CA ALA A 48 2.02 -4.77 19.58
C ALA A 48 2.52 -3.84 18.46
N ALA A 49 1.91 -3.89 17.28
CA ALA A 49 2.21 -3.00 16.16
C ALA A 49 1.90 -1.53 16.50
N GLY A 50 0.77 -1.26 17.15
CA GLY A 50 0.39 0.07 17.62
C GLY A 50 1.38 0.64 18.64
N LYS A 51 1.76 -0.15 19.65
CA LYS A 51 2.78 0.23 20.66
C LYS A 51 4.15 0.51 20.02
N LYS A 52 4.55 -0.31 19.04
CA LYS A 52 5.79 -0.10 18.28
C LYS A 52 5.76 1.20 17.46
N GLY A 53 4.59 1.52 16.88
CA GLY A 53 4.37 2.77 16.16
C GLY A 53 4.50 3.98 17.09
N SER A 54 3.77 4.00 18.20
CA SER A 54 3.78 5.12 19.15
C SER A 54 5.16 5.31 19.80
N SER A 55 5.87 4.23 20.11
CA SER A 55 7.25 4.28 20.61
C SER A 55 8.20 4.97 19.63
N ARG A 56 8.06 4.76 18.32
CA ARG A 56 8.86 5.46 17.31
C ARG A 56 8.60 6.96 17.28
N TYR A 57 7.34 7.39 17.38
CA TYR A 57 6.99 8.81 17.47
C TYR A 57 7.50 9.44 18.76
N ALA A 58 7.34 8.75 19.90
CA ALA A 58 7.84 9.21 21.20
C ALA A 58 9.36 9.37 21.18
N ARG A 59 10.09 8.39 20.62
CA ARG A 59 11.54 8.44 20.48
C ARG A 59 12.01 9.56 19.57
N ARG A 60 11.39 9.74 18.40
CA ARG A 60 11.71 10.86 17.50
C ARG A 60 11.52 12.22 18.17
N ARG A 61 10.43 12.39 18.94
CA ARG A 61 10.15 13.64 19.66
C ARG A 61 11.21 13.95 20.73
N LEU A 62 11.76 12.92 21.38
CA LEU A 62 12.82 13.08 22.37
C LEU A 62 14.18 13.39 21.72
N GLU A 63 14.43 12.85 20.52
CA GLU A 63 15.63 13.13 19.74
C GLU A 63 15.62 14.56 19.17
N GLU A 64 14.46 15.12 18.85
CA GLU A 64 14.29 16.51 18.35
C GLU A 64 14.42 17.60 19.45
N GLN A 65 14.43 17.23 20.73
CA GLN A 65 14.56 18.18 21.87
C GLN A 65 15.98 18.23 22.47
N ARG A 66 16.95 17.60 21.83
CA ARG A 66 18.38 17.64 22.18
C ARG A 66 19.16 18.53 21.23
#